data_AF-S6HDG2-F1
#
_entry.id   AF-S6HDG2-F1
#
_cell.length_a   1.000
_cell.length_b   1.000
_cell.length_c   1.000
_cell.angle_alpha   90.00
_cell.angle_beta   90.00
_cell.angle_gamma   90.00
#
_symmetry.space_group_name_H-M   'P 1'
#
loop_
_entity.id
_entity.type
_entity.pdbx_description
1 polymer ?
#
loop_
_entity_poly.entity_id
_entity_poly.type
_entity_poly.pdbx_seq_one_letter_code
_entity_poly.pdbx_strand_id
1 'polypeptide(L)'
;MTVNNYPMLVAGLLSALAALLHLAIIVGGATWYRFFGAGEQMAQMAETGSVYPVVVTFAIAVVLASWALYGFSAAGLGPALPFMKFALVAISLIYLFRAIGGVVVHFMLARPGDFLLYSSLICLLYASAYILGTVQLWSKL
;
A
#
# COMPACT_ATOMS: atom_id res chain seq x y z
N MET A 1 -23.29 10.77 -10.40
CA MET A 1 -23.56 11.01 -8.96
C MET A 1 -22.21 11.23 -8.28
N THR A 2 -21.89 12.45 -7.87
CA THR A 2 -20.66 12.79 -7.15
C THR A 2 -20.85 12.43 -5.68
N VAL A 3 -20.38 11.26 -5.28
CA VAL A 3 -20.33 10.90 -3.86
C VAL A 3 -19.03 11.47 -3.31
N ASN A 4 -19.10 12.56 -2.52
CA ASN A 4 -17.94 13.05 -1.76
C ASN A 4 -17.60 12.04 -0.65
N ASN A 5 -16.94 10.94 -1.02
CA ASN A 5 -16.38 10.01 -0.05
C ASN A 5 -14.94 10.44 0.27
N TYR A 6 -14.82 11.35 1.25
CA TYR A 6 -13.53 11.83 1.72
C TYR A 6 -12.59 10.70 2.19
N PRO A 7 -13.05 9.67 2.94
CA PRO A 7 -12.20 8.53 3.28
C PRO A 7 -11.57 7.85 2.06
N MET A 8 -12.34 7.67 0.99
CA MET A 8 -11.87 6.99 -0.21
C MET A 8 -10.95 7.87 -1.06
N LEU A 9 -11.17 9.19 -1.06
CA LEU A 9 -10.23 10.16 -1.61
C LEU A 9 -8.88 10.09 -0.89
N VAL A 10 -8.90 10.09 0.45
CA VAL A 10 -7.70 9.95 1.28
C VAL A 10 -7.02 8.61 1.00
N ALA A 11 -7.79 7.51 0.93
CA ALA A 11 -7.25 6.19 0.63
C ALA A 11 -6.57 6.15 -0.75
N GLY A 12 -7.19 6.75 -1.77
CA GLY A 12 -6.62 6.89 -3.11
C GLY A 12 -5.32 7.71 -3.11
N LEU A 13 -5.30 8.86 -2.42
CA LEU A 13 -4.12 9.71 -2.31
C LEU A 13 -2.96 9.00 -1.60
N LEU A 14 -3.25 8.32 -0.49
CA LEU A 14 -2.26 7.55 0.26
C LEU A 14 -1.67 6.41 -0.59
N SER A 15 -2.50 5.68 -1.34
CA SER A 15 -2.05 4.64 -2.26
C SER A 15 -1.20 5.21 -3.40
N ALA A 16 -1.57 6.37 -3.95
CA ALA A 16 -0.80 7.05 -4.99
C ALA A 16 0.57 7.52 -4.48
N LEU A 17 0.62 8.15 -3.30
CA LEU A 17 1.87 8.57 -2.66
C LEU A 17 2.78 7.37 -2.36
N ALA A 18 2.21 6.25 -1.89
CA ALA A 18 2.97 5.04 -1.67
C ALA A 18 3.53 4.45 -2.98
N ALA A 19 2.75 4.43 -4.06
CA ALA A 19 3.23 4.00 -5.37
C ALA A 19 4.41 4.85 -5.84
N LEU A 20 4.31 6.18 -5.75
CA LEU A 20 5.39 7.11 -6.09
C LEU A 20 6.62 6.91 -5.21
N LEU A 21 6.44 6.66 -3.91
CA LEU A 21 7.53 6.36 -3.00
C LEU A 21 8.29 5.09 -3.41
N HIS A 22 7.59 4.04 -3.83
CA HIS A 22 8.24 2.82 -4.31
C HIS A 22 9.04 3.07 -5.59
N LEU A 23 8.54 3.90 -6.51
CA LEU A 23 9.32 4.32 -7.67
C LEU A 23 10.55 5.14 -7.27
N ALA A 24 10.42 6.02 -6.27
CA ALA A 24 11.55 6.80 -5.75
C ALA A 24 12.61 5.91 -5.08
N ILE A 25 12.20 4.83 -4.39
CA ILE A 25 13.12 3.82 -3.82
C ILE A 25 13.95 3.15 -4.93
N ILE A 26 13.35 2.85 -6.08
CA ILE A 26 14.08 2.29 -7.22
C ILE A 26 15.17 3.26 -7.69
N VAL A 27 14.84 4.55 -7.83
CA VAL A 27 15.79 5.60 -8.25
C VAL A 27 16.89 5.82 -7.20
N GLY A 28 16.53 5.78 -5.91
CA GLY A 28 17.47 5.94 -4.80
C GLY A 28 18.39 4.74 -4.56
N GLY A 29 18.09 3.58 -5.16
CA GLY A 29 18.94 2.39 -5.14
C GLY A 29 19.14 1.81 -3.75
N ALA A 30 20.30 1.18 -3.53
CA ALA A 30 20.60 0.41 -2.32
C ALA A 30 20.44 1.19 -1.02
N THR A 31 20.89 2.45 -0.97
CA THR A 31 20.76 3.31 0.21
C THR A 31 19.31 3.49 0.62
N TRP A 32 18.41 3.67 -0.35
CA TRP A 32 16.99 3.80 -0.08
C TRP A 32 16.37 2.46 0.33
N TYR A 33 16.76 1.35 -0.29
CA TYR A 33 16.33 0.02 0.17
C TYR A 33 16.67 -0.24 1.65
N ARG A 34 17.87 0.18 2.11
CA ARG A 34 18.22 0.10 3.54
C ARG A 34 17.40 1.06 4.39
N PHE A 35 17.33 2.32 3.98
CA PHE A 35 16.65 3.38 4.75
C PHE A 35 15.16 3.07 4.96
N PHE A 36 14.47 2.60 3.92
CA PHE A 36 13.07 2.20 3.99
C PHE A 36 12.85 0.78 4.54
N GLY A 37 13.90 0.09 4.99
CA GLY A 37 13.77 -1.18 5.70
C GLY A 37 13.42 -2.38 4.81
N ALA A 38 13.74 -2.36 3.52
CA ALA A 38 13.56 -3.51 2.61
C ALA A 38 14.48 -4.71 2.95
N GLY A 39 15.39 -4.53 3.92
CA GLY A 39 16.32 -5.53 4.39
C GLY A 39 17.69 -5.44 3.69
N GLU A 40 18.73 -5.87 4.41
CA GLU A 40 20.11 -5.77 3.92
C GLU A 40 20.33 -6.59 2.64
N GLN A 41 19.66 -7.74 2.52
CA GLN A 41 19.74 -8.57 1.33
C GLN A 41 19.25 -7.85 0.07
N MET A 42 18.14 -7.11 0.16
CA MET A 42 17.60 -6.33 -0.97
C MET A 42 18.54 -5.20 -1.37
N ALA A 43 19.14 -4.53 -0.38
CA ALA A 43 20.12 -3.49 -0.64
C ALA A 43 21.39 -4.02 -1.31
N GLN A 44 21.96 -5.12 -0.81
CA GLN A 44 23.14 -5.76 -1.41
C GLN A 44 22.88 -6.25 -2.84
N MET A 45 21.70 -6.80 -3.09
CA MET A 45 21.29 -7.16 -4.46
C MET A 45 21.23 -5.91 -5.36
N ALA A 46 20.75 -4.78 -4.85
CA ALA A 46 20.73 -3.53 -5.62
C ALA A 46 22.15 -2.97 -5.86
N GLU A 47 23.09 -3.09 -4.91
CA GLU A 47 24.49 -2.66 -5.08
C GLU A 47 25.24 -3.50 -6.12
N THR A 48 24.94 -4.80 -6.17
CA THR A 48 25.56 -5.73 -7.12
C THR A 48 24.91 -5.68 -8.51
N GLY A 49 23.96 -4.77 -8.74
CA GLY A 49 23.31 -4.57 -10.03
C GLY A 49 22.23 -5.59 -10.37
N SER A 50 21.73 -6.35 -9.38
CA SER A 50 20.62 -7.28 -9.60
C SER A 50 19.34 -6.52 -9.97
N VAL A 51 18.61 -7.05 -10.95
CA VAL A 51 17.31 -6.52 -11.35
C VAL A 51 16.18 -6.89 -10.38
N TYR A 52 16.41 -7.88 -9.51
CA TYR A 52 15.38 -8.41 -8.62
C TYR A 52 14.74 -7.34 -7.71
N PRO A 53 15.51 -6.49 -6.98
CA PRO A 53 14.93 -5.43 -6.15
C PRO A 53 14.04 -4.47 -6.95
N VAL A 54 14.50 -4.10 -8.16
CA VAL A 54 13.77 -3.19 -9.05
C VAL A 54 12.45 -3.81 -9.49
N VAL A 55 12.47 -5.05 -9.98
CA VAL A 55 11.27 -5.75 -10.49
C VAL A 55 10.23 -5.91 -9.38
N VAL A 56 10.64 -6.34 -8.18
CA VAL A 56 9.72 -6.53 -7.04
C VAL A 56 9.12 -5.20 -6.60
N THR A 57 9.95 -4.17 -6.43
CA THR A 57 9.50 -2.85 -5.97
C THR A 57 8.60 -2.17 -6.99
N PHE A 58 8.89 -2.36 -8.28
CA PHE A 58 8.04 -1.87 -9.35
C PHE A 58 6.69 -2.59 -9.39
N ALA A 59 6.67 -3.92 -9.21
CA ALA A 59 5.43 -4.68 -9.12
C ALA A 59 4.55 -4.18 -7.96
N ILE A 60 5.15 -3.89 -6.79
CA ILE A 60 4.44 -3.30 -5.65
C ILE A 60 3.89 -1.91 -6.02
N ALA A 61 4.69 -1.06 -6.67
CA ALA A 61 4.25 0.26 -7.11
C ALA A 61 3.03 0.19 -8.05
N VAL A 62 3.02 -0.77 -8.99
CA VAL A 62 1.88 -0.99 -9.91
C VAL A 62 0.63 -1.43 -9.14
N VAL A 63 0.76 -2.36 -8.20
CA VAL A 63 -0.36 -2.80 -7.36
C VAL A 63 -0.93 -1.63 -6.56
N LEU A 64 -0.09 -0.83 -5.92
CA LEU A 64 -0.52 0.36 -5.16
C LEU A 64 -1.18 1.41 -6.06
N ALA A 65 -0.63 1.64 -7.26
CA ALA A 65 -1.23 2.54 -8.24
C ALA A 65 -2.62 2.04 -8.67
N SER A 66 -2.79 0.73 -8.87
CA SER A 66 -4.11 0.15 -9.17
C SER A 66 -5.11 0.39 -8.03
N TRP A 67 -4.68 0.24 -6.77
CA TRP A 67 -5.54 0.50 -5.62
C TRP A 67 -5.89 1.98 -5.48
N ALA A 68 -4.97 2.88 -5.83
CA ALA A 68 -5.23 4.32 -5.91
C ALA A 68 -6.34 4.62 -6.92
N LEU A 69 -6.30 4.00 -8.11
CA LEU A 69 -7.36 4.13 -9.13
C LEU A 69 -8.73 3.67 -8.61
N TYR A 70 -8.78 2.52 -7.90
CA TYR A 70 -10.01 2.07 -7.24
C TYR A 70 -10.48 3.06 -6.17
N GLY A 71 -9.58 3.62 -5.37
CA GLY A 71 -9.89 4.65 -4.38
C GLY A 71 -10.49 5.91 -5.02
N PHE A 72 -9.84 6.45 -6.06
CA PHE A 72 -10.32 7.65 -6.76
C PHE A 72 -11.66 7.41 -7.46
N SER A 73 -11.80 6.28 -8.16
CA SER A 73 -13.05 5.93 -8.83
C SER A 73 -14.20 5.76 -7.83
N ALA A 74 -13.96 5.16 -6.66
CA ALA A 74 -14.95 5.05 -5.59
C ALA A 74 -15.21 6.38 -4.84
N ALA A 75 -14.28 7.34 -4.91
CA ALA A 75 -14.49 8.73 -4.49
C ALA A 75 -15.23 9.58 -5.54
N GLY A 76 -15.65 8.99 -6.67
CA GLY A 76 -16.32 9.69 -7.77
C GLY A 76 -15.39 10.47 -8.70
N LEU A 77 -14.07 10.27 -8.59
CA LEU A 77 -13.07 10.82 -9.50
C LEU A 77 -12.75 9.80 -10.59
N GLY A 78 -13.49 9.86 -11.70
CA GLY A 78 -13.29 9.02 -12.89
C GLY A 78 -14.40 7.99 -13.12
N PRO A 79 -14.24 7.13 -14.14
CA PRO A 79 -15.23 6.10 -14.47
C PRO A 79 -15.26 5.00 -13.41
N ALA A 80 -16.41 4.37 -13.22
CA ALA A 80 -16.54 3.20 -12.36
C ALA A 80 -15.72 2.03 -12.93
N LEU A 81 -14.84 1.46 -12.11
CA LEU A 81 -14.04 0.29 -12.47
C LEU A 81 -14.83 -1.01 -12.28
N PRO A 82 -14.47 -2.10 -12.98
CA PRO A 82 -15.14 -3.38 -12.82
C PRO A 82 -14.91 -3.95 -11.41
N PHE A 83 -15.89 -4.71 -10.91
CA PHE A 83 -15.80 -5.42 -9.61
C PHE A 83 -15.51 -4.54 -8.39
N MET A 84 -15.91 -3.27 -8.41
CA MET A 84 -15.65 -2.29 -7.34
C MET A 84 -15.84 -2.83 -5.92
N LYS A 85 -17.00 -3.42 -5.63
CA LYS A 85 -17.32 -3.96 -4.29
C LYS A 85 -16.32 -5.02 -3.84
N PHE A 86 -16.00 -5.98 -4.72
CA PHE A 86 -15.03 -7.04 -4.42
C PHE A 86 -13.62 -6.49 -4.30
N ALA A 87 -13.22 -5.57 -5.19
CA ALA A 87 -11.90 -4.95 -5.18
C ALA A 87 -11.66 -4.17 -3.87
N LEU A 88 -12.59 -3.31 -3.47
CA LEU A 88 -12.46 -2.49 -2.26
C LEU A 88 -12.42 -3.33 -0.98
N VAL A 89 -13.24 -4.39 -0.91
CA VAL A 89 -13.19 -5.36 0.20
C VAL A 89 -11.84 -6.09 0.22
N ALA A 90 -11.38 -6.58 -0.94
CA ALA A 90 -10.10 -7.28 -1.04
C ALA A 90 -8.93 -6.37 -0.63
N ILE A 91 -8.88 -5.13 -1.11
CA ILE A 91 -7.86 -4.14 -0.75
C ILE A 91 -7.87 -3.87 0.76
N SER A 92 -9.05 -3.66 1.34
CA SER A 92 -9.24 -3.46 2.78
C SER A 92 -8.67 -4.64 3.59
N LEU A 93 -9.01 -5.86 3.18
CA LEU A 93 -8.54 -7.08 3.84
C LEU A 93 -7.02 -7.25 3.71
N ILE A 94 -6.45 -7.02 2.53
CA ILE A 94 -5.00 -7.13 2.30
C ILE A 94 -4.25 -6.17 3.22
N TYR A 95 -4.66 -4.90 3.29
CA TYR A 95 -4.03 -3.93 4.20
C TYR A 95 -4.18 -4.32 5.67
N LEU A 96 -5.36 -4.83 6.06
CA LEU A 96 -5.62 -5.24 7.43
C LEU A 96 -4.77 -6.47 7.82
N PHE A 97 -4.73 -7.50 6.98
CA PHE A 97 -3.89 -8.68 7.20
C PHE A 97 -2.42 -8.32 7.26
N ARG A 98 -1.97 -7.40 6.38
CA ARG A 98 -0.59 -6.92 6.43
C ARG A 98 -0.31 -6.19 7.73
N ALA A 99 -1.18 -5.29 8.16
CA ALA A 99 -1.02 -4.54 9.41
C ALA A 99 -0.92 -5.49 10.62
N ILE A 100 -1.87 -6.42 10.75
CA ILE A 100 -1.90 -7.41 11.83
C ILE A 100 -0.67 -8.32 11.76
N GLY A 101 -0.39 -8.90 10.58
CA GLY A 101 0.73 -9.80 10.37
C GLY A 101 2.07 -9.16 10.73
N GLY A 102 2.30 -7.90 10.33
CA GLY A 102 3.54 -7.19 10.68
C GLY A 102 3.69 -6.94 12.18
N VAL A 103 2.58 -6.66 12.90
CA VAL A 103 2.61 -6.52 14.38
C VAL A 103 2.87 -7.86 15.05
N VAL A 104 2.18 -8.92 14.62
CA VAL A 104 2.38 -10.28 15.15
C VAL A 104 3.83 -10.73 14.95
N VAL A 105 4.36 -10.59 13.74
CA VAL A 105 5.76 -10.95 13.43
C VAL A 105 6.74 -10.09 14.23
N HIS A 106 6.47 -8.80 14.42
CA HIS A 106 7.29 -7.94 15.26
C HIS A 106 7.42 -8.49 16.70
N PHE A 107 6.33 -8.96 17.32
CA PHE A 107 6.39 -9.53 18.66
C PHE A 107 6.92 -10.97 18.72
N MET A 108 6.96 -11.70 17.60
CA MET A 108 7.54 -13.04 17.53
C MET A 108 9.06 -13.05 17.35
N LEU A 109 9.63 -12.01 16.73
CA LEU A 109 11.06 -11.93 16.50
C LEU A 109 11.81 -11.53 17.78
N ALA A 110 12.94 -12.17 18.05
CA ALA A 110 13.80 -11.84 19.19
C ALA A 110 14.45 -10.45 19.07
N ARG A 111 14.63 -9.95 17.84
CA ARG A 111 15.14 -8.60 17.52
C ARG A 111 14.37 -8.05 16.32
N PRO A 112 13.16 -7.54 16.51
CA PRO A 112 12.39 -7.01 15.40
C PRO A 112 12.97 -5.68 14.95
N GLY A 113 12.97 -5.44 13.64
CA GLY A 113 13.26 -4.10 13.11
C GLY A 113 12.06 -3.17 13.29
N ASP A 114 12.33 -1.90 13.56
CA ASP A 114 11.29 -0.86 13.74
C ASP A 114 10.40 -0.70 12.50
N PHE A 115 10.94 -1.02 11.32
CA PHE A 115 10.21 -1.01 10.06
C PHE A 115 8.91 -1.81 10.11
N LEU A 116 8.90 -2.99 10.74
CA LEU A 116 7.70 -3.83 10.83
C LEU A 116 6.57 -3.11 11.57
N LEU A 117 6.89 -2.44 12.68
CA LEU A 117 5.90 -1.72 13.48
C LEU A 117 5.40 -0.48 12.75
N TYR A 118 6.30 0.39 12.28
CA TYR A 118 5.92 1.63 11.60
C TYR A 118 5.11 1.37 10.34
N SER A 119 5.58 0.42 9.53
CA SER A 119 4.88 0.09 8.30
C SER A 119 3.51 -0.56 8.60
N SER A 120 3.39 -1.41 9.63
CA SER A 120 2.09 -1.93 10.06
C SER A 120 1.12 -0.85 10.48
N LEU A 121 1.56 0.16 11.23
CA LEU A 121 0.74 1.32 11.60
C LEU A 121 0.26 2.07 10.36
N ILE A 122 1.15 2.29 9.38
CA ILE A 122 0.79 2.89 8.09
C ILE A 122 -0.28 2.03 7.40
N CYS A 123 -0.09 0.71 7.28
CA CYS A 123 -1.10 -0.14 6.65
C CYS A 123 -2.43 -0.20 7.41
N LEU A 124 -2.43 -0.04 8.73
CA LEU A 124 -3.66 0.08 9.50
C LEU A 124 -4.42 1.38 9.15
N LEU A 125 -3.71 2.49 8.92
CA LEU A 125 -4.32 3.74 8.45
C LEU A 125 -4.95 3.54 7.06
N TYR A 126 -4.27 2.85 6.15
CA TYR A 126 -4.80 2.55 4.81
C TYR A 126 -6.04 1.65 4.90
N ALA A 127 -5.96 0.56 5.69
CA ALA A 127 -7.10 -0.32 5.95
C ALA A 127 -8.30 0.46 6.49
N SER A 128 -8.07 1.34 7.47
CA SER A 128 -9.13 2.15 8.06
C SER A 128 -9.80 3.06 7.03
N ALA A 129 -9.02 3.75 6.19
CA ALA A 129 -9.55 4.62 5.14
C ALA A 129 -10.38 3.84 4.11
N TYR A 130 -9.88 2.69 3.61
CA TYR A 130 -10.61 1.85 2.67
C TYR A 130 -11.85 1.21 3.29
N ILE A 131 -11.80 0.73 4.54
CA ILE A 131 -12.96 0.14 5.24
C ILE A 131 -14.05 1.19 5.43
N LEU A 132 -13.71 2.36 5.98
CA LEU A 132 -14.67 3.43 6.21
C LEU A 132 -15.29 3.92 4.88
N GLY A 133 -14.46 4.08 3.85
CA GLY A 133 -14.92 4.45 2.52
C GLY A 133 -15.88 3.41 1.94
N THR A 134 -15.55 2.13 2.05
CA THR A 134 -16.37 1.02 1.55
C THR A 134 -17.70 0.92 2.27
N VAL A 135 -17.72 1.06 3.60
CA VAL A 135 -18.95 1.04 4.40
C VAL A 135 -19.88 2.21 4.01
N GLN A 136 -19.34 3.41 3.82
CA GLN A 136 -20.13 4.58 3.40
C GLN A 136 -20.71 4.43 1.98
N LEU A 137 -20.03 3.70 1.09
CA LEU A 137 -20.49 3.44 -0.27
C LEU A 137 -21.30 2.14 -0.42
N TRP A 138 -21.45 1.34 0.66
CA TRP A 138 -21.94 -0.05 0.55
C TRP A 138 -23.32 -0.19 -0.09
N SER A 139 -24.24 0.74 0.18
CA SER A 139 -25.59 0.73 -0.41
C SER A 139 -25.63 1.22 -1.85
N LYS A 140 -24.51 1.73 -2.39
CA LYS A 140 -24.39 2.35 -3.71
C LYS A 140 -23.44 1.58 -4.65
N LEU A 141 -22.77 0.55 -4.14
CA LEU A 141 -21.83 -0.34 -4.84
C LEU A 141 -22.50 -1.68 -5.18
#